data_AF-A0A7C2M4N2-F1
#
_entry.id   AF-A0A7C2M4N2-F1
#
_cell.length_a   1.000
_cell.length_b   1.000
_cell.length_c   1.000
_cell.angle_alpha   90.00
_cell.angle_beta   90.00
_cell.angle_gamma   90.00
#
_symmetry.space_group_name_H-M   'P 1'
#
loop_
_entity.id
_entity.type
_entity.pdbx_description
1 polymer ?
#
loop_
_entity_poly.entity_id
_entity_poly.type
_entity_poly.pdbx_seq_one_letter_code
_entity_poly.pdbx_strand_id
1 'polypeptide(L)'
;MKQKHIFLLLISIAVFHPSAFFAQAKQPADSLDYKEKYGLRLGVDLSKPLRTILEENYQGFEINGDYRIYEDYYVAGELGNEKNVVSEPNVTAEASGSYLKLGVNYNAYDNWQGMENLIFAGLRYGFATYSSELQEYSIYSPTNYFGPDVRT
;
A
#
# COMPACT_ATOMS: atom_id res chain seq x y z
N MET A 1 9.90 13.75 -34.29
CA MET A 1 9.44 12.38 -34.61
C MET A 1 8.11 12.49 -35.37
N LYS A 2 8.00 11.90 -36.57
CA LYS A 2 6.81 12.07 -37.43
C LYS A 2 5.63 11.29 -36.85
N GLN A 3 4.49 11.94 -36.61
CA GLN A 3 3.31 11.35 -35.93
C GLN A 3 2.83 10.02 -36.53
N LYS A 4 3.10 9.78 -37.82
CA LYS A 4 2.82 8.51 -38.50
C LYS A 4 3.46 7.29 -37.83
N HIS A 5 4.64 7.44 -37.22
CA HIS A 5 5.33 6.34 -36.55
C HIS A 5 4.77 6.06 -35.14
N ILE A 6 4.20 7.09 -34.49
CA ILE A 6 3.49 6.94 -33.21
C ILE A 6 2.18 6.18 -33.47
N PHE A 7 1.43 6.54 -34.51
CA PHE A 7 0.22 5.81 -34.90
C PHE A 7 0.50 4.35 -35.29
N LEU A 8 1.60 4.09 -36.01
CA LEU A 8 2.03 2.74 -36.36
C LEU A 8 2.38 1.89 -35.13
N LEU A 9 3.04 2.48 -34.12
CA LEU A 9 3.34 1.81 -32.85
C LEU A 9 2.06 1.48 -32.06
N LEU A 10 1.09 2.40 -32.03
CA LEU A 10 -0.16 2.20 -31.30
C LEU A 10 -1.03 1.09 -31.94
N ILE A 11 -1.05 1.01 -33.28
CA ILE A 11 -1.79 -0.04 -34.00
C ILE A 11 -1.12 -1.42 -33.81
N SER A 12 0.20 -1.50 -33.77
CA SER A 12 0.89 -2.78 -33.57
C SER A 12 0.73 -3.34 -32.15
N ILE A 13 0.55 -2.49 -31.12
CA ILE A 13 0.22 -2.93 -29.76
C ILE A 13 -1.22 -3.51 -29.69
N ALA A 14 -2.16 -2.95 -30.46
CA ALA A 14 -3.55 -3.41 -30.47
C ALA A 14 -3.76 -4.75 -31.19
N VAL A 15 -2.85 -5.16 -32.09
CA VAL A 15 -2.97 -6.41 -32.86
C VAL A 15 -2.25 -7.59 -32.19
N PHE A 16 -1.39 -7.36 -31.19
CA PHE A 16 -0.58 -8.40 -30.54
C PHE A 16 -1.24 -9.06 -29.31
N HIS A 17 -2.53 -8.87 -29.09
CA HIS A 17 -3.31 -9.67 -28.13
C HIS A 17 -4.37 -10.50 -28.87
N PRO A 18 -4.04 -11.68 -29.42
CA PRO A 18 -5.05 -12.69 -29.62
C PRO A 18 -5.32 -13.31 -28.26
N SER A 19 -6.13 -12.66 -27.42
CA SER A 19 -6.92 -13.40 -26.46
C SER A 19 -7.89 -14.24 -27.29
N ALA A 20 -7.46 -15.45 -27.61
CA ALA A 20 -8.36 -16.49 -28.05
C ALA A 20 -9.41 -16.63 -26.94
N PHE A 21 -10.59 -16.07 -27.19
CA PHE A 21 -11.81 -16.40 -26.48
C PHE A 21 -12.10 -17.87 -26.81
N PHE A 22 -11.47 -18.78 -26.08
CA PHE A 22 -11.93 -20.15 -26.01
C PHE A 22 -13.28 -20.10 -25.29
N ALA A 23 -14.37 -20.27 -26.04
CA ALA A 23 -15.66 -20.59 -25.47
C ALA A 23 -15.52 -21.91 -24.71
N GLN A 24 -15.48 -21.83 -23.38
CA GLN A 24 -15.39 -23.00 -22.52
C GLN A 24 -16.72 -23.77 -22.61
N ALA A 25 -16.68 -25.01 -23.09
CA ALA A 25 -17.84 -25.88 -23.14
C ALA A 25 -18.42 -26.04 -21.72
N LYS A 26 -19.72 -25.78 -21.57
CA LYS A 26 -20.42 -25.82 -20.28
C LYS A 26 -20.44 -27.26 -19.75
N GLN A 27 -19.63 -27.54 -18.73
CA GLN A 27 -19.62 -28.85 -18.05
C GLN A 27 -20.94 -29.08 -17.29
N PRO A 28 -21.37 -30.34 -17.11
CA PRO A 28 -22.54 -30.66 -16.31
C PRO A 28 -22.36 -30.17 -14.87
N ALA A 29 -23.42 -29.59 -14.30
CA ALA A 29 -23.41 -29.09 -12.94
C ALA A 29 -23.22 -30.26 -11.95
N ASP A 30 -22.15 -30.21 -11.17
CA ASP A 30 -21.89 -31.16 -10.08
C ASP A 30 -22.92 -30.95 -8.96
N SER A 31 -23.25 -32.03 -8.25
CA SER A 31 -24.35 -32.11 -7.27
C SER A 31 -23.93 -31.80 -5.83
N LEU A 32 -22.65 -31.53 -5.60
CA LEU A 32 -22.13 -31.19 -4.26
C LEU A 32 -22.29 -29.69 -3.99
N ASP A 33 -23.14 -29.37 -3.01
CA ASP A 33 -23.38 -28.01 -2.54
C ASP A 33 -22.14 -27.50 -1.78
N TYR A 34 -21.33 -26.66 -2.44
CA TYR A 34 -20.09 -26.14 -1.88
C TYR A 34 -20.35 -24.90 -1.02
N LYS A 35 -20.03 -24.99 0.27
CA LYS A 35 -20.08 -23.84 1.18
C LYS A 35 -18.73 -23.16 1.23
N GLU A 36 -18.68 -21.93 0.72
CA GLU A 36 -17.59 -20.98 0.93
C GLU A 36 -17.30 -20.81 2.43
N LYS A 37 -16.02 -20.88 2.81
CA LYS A 37 -15.60 -20.68 4.20
C LYS A 37 -15.37 -19.19 4.46
N TYR A 38 -15.82 -18.72 5.61
CA TYR A 38 -15.50 -17.39 6.11
C TYR A 38 -14.12 -17.45 6.78
N GLY A 39 -13.16 -16.72 6.23
CA GLY A 39 -11.75 -16.74 6.66
C GLY A 39 -11.32 -15.43 7.31
N LEU A 40 -10.51 -15.54 8.37
CA LEU A 40 -9.68 -14.45 8.89
C LEU A 40 -8.31 -14.54 8.22
N ARG A 41 -7.84 -13.44 7.63
CA ARG A 41 -6.49 -13.33 7.11
C ARG A 41 -5.70 -12.38 7.98
N LEU A 42 -4.45 -12.75 8.27
CA LEU A 42 -3.51 -11.95 9.05
C LEU A 42 -2.21 -11.85 8.26
N GLY A 43 -1.59 -10.69 8.28
CA GLY A 43 -0.39 -10.39 7.55
C GLY A 43 0.48 -9.37 8.26
N VAL A 44 1.70 -9.25 7.75
CA VAL A 44 2.70 -8.26 8.19
C VAL A 44 3.15 -7.53 6.93
N ASP A 45 3.23 -6.20 7.00
CA ASP A 45 3.81 -5.42 5.92
C ASP A 45 5.34 -5.44 6.04
N LEU A 46 5.97 -6.26 5.20
CA LEU A 46 7.43 -6.38 5.14
C LEU A 46 8.13 -5.13 4.60
N SER A 47 7.39 -4.20 3.97
CA SER A 47 7.98 -2.95 3.48
C SER A 47 8.57 -2.12 4.62
N LYS A 48 7.96 -2.13 5.81
CA LYS A 48 8.41 -1.33 6.96
C LYS A 48 9.71 -1.86 7.57
N PRO A 49 9.85 -3.17 7.88
CA PRO A 49 11.14 -3.74 8.28
C PRO A 49 12.22 -3.62 7.21
N LEU A 50 11.89 -3.80 5.92
CA LEU A 50 12.86 -3.60 4.84
C LEU A 50 13.39 -2.17 4.81
N ARG A 51 12.50 -1.17 4.89
CA ARG A 51 12.92 0.24 4.96
C ARG A 51 13.77 0.51 6.19
N THR A 52 13.46 -0.12 7.32
CA THR A 52 14.27 0.00 8.55
C THR A 52 15.71 -0.49 8.36
N ILE A 53 15.92 -1.48 7.48
CA ILE A 53 17.26 -2.00 7.16
C ILE A 53 17.98 -1.11 6.13
N LEU A 54 17.22 -0.52 5.19
CA LEU A 54 17.76 0.27 4.07
C LEU A 54 17.96 1.75 4.39
N GLU A 55 17.19 2.30 5.34
CA GLU A 55 17.16 3.70 5.73
C GLU A 55 17.50 3.80 7.23
N GLU A 56 18.66 4.37 7.57
CA GLU A 56 19.12 4.49 8.98
C GLU A 56 18.19 5.37 9.83
N ASN A 57 17.50 6.31 9.20
CA ASN A 57 16.64 7.30 9.86
C ASN A 57 15.17 6.85 10.02
N TYR A 58 14.85 5.62 9.60
CA TYR A 58 13.49 5.11 9.59
C TYR A 58 13.39 3.82 10.40
N GLN A 59 12.34 3.70 11.21
CA GLN A 59 11.96 2.45 11.87
C GLN A 59 10.46 2.27 11.75
N GLY A 60 10.00 1.08 11.39
CA GLY A 60 8.57 0.83 11.36
C GLY A 60 8.19 -0.63 11.31
N PHE A 61 6.97 -0.89 11.78
CA PHE A 61 6.34 -2.20 11.77
C PHE A 61 4.83 -2.04 11.57
N GLU A 62 4.22 -2.86 10.72
CA GLU A 62 2.78 -2.87 10.50
C GLU A 62 2.28 -4.31 10.40
N ILE A 63 1.21 -4.59 11.13
CA ILE A 63 0.39 -5.79 10.97
C ILE A 63 -0.92 -5.41 10.31
N ASN A 64 -1.42 -6.30 9.49
CA ASN A 64 -2.70 -6.14 8.83
C ASN A 64 -3.52 -7.41 8.96
N GLY A 65 -4.82 -7.26 8.82
CA GLY A 65 -5.73 -8.37 8.79
C GLY A 65 -7.04 -7.97 8.19
N ASP A 66 -7.76 -8.95 7.68
CA ASP A 66 -9.10 -8.76 7.20
C ASP A 66 -9.97 -9.98 7.43
N TYR A 67 -11.27 -9.73 7.46
CA TYR A 67 -12.27 -10.74 7.72
C TYR A 67 -13.36 -10.65 6.66
N ARG A 68 -13.63 -11.79 6.02
CA ARG A 68 -14.72 -11.92 5.04
C ARG A 68 -16.06 -11.75 5.78
N ILE A 69 -16.89 -10.81 5.35
CA ILE A 69 -18.24 -10.57 5.91
C ILE A 69 -19.35 -11.03 4.96
N TYR A 70 -19.11 -10.92 3.65
CA TYR A 70 -19.95 -11.43 2.57
C TYR A 70 -19.04 -12.08 1.53
N GLU A 71 -19.62 -12.73 0.52
CA GLU A 71 -18.89 -13.42 -0.55
C GLU A 71 -17.75 -12.56 -1.13
N ASP A 72 -18.05 -11.30 -1.47
CA ASP A 72 -17.08 -10.37 -2.05
C ASP A 72 -16.61 -9.26 -1.10
N TYR A 73 -17.16 -9.15 0.10
CA TYR A 73 -16.86 -8.03 1.00
C TYR A 73 -16.06 -8.46 2.21
N TYR A 74 -15.03 -7.70 2.52
CA TYR A 74 -14.12 -7.92 3.63
C TYR A 74 -13.98 -6.65 4.45
N VAL A 75 -13.97 -6.79 5.78
CA VAL A 75 -13.58 -5.70 6.68
C VAL A 75 -12.09 -5.86 6.94
N ALA A 76 -11.32 -4.79 6.72
CA ALA A 76 -9.88 -4.80 6.87
C ALA A 76 -9.43 -3.83 7.97
N GLY A 77 -8.36 -4.21 8.67
CA GLY A 77 -7.70 -3.41 9.68
C GLY A 77 -6.18 -3.50 9.54
N GLU A 78 -5.50 -2.38 9.73
CA GLU A 78 -4.05 -2.29 9.72
C GLU A 78 -3.62 -1.52 10.97
N LEU A 79 -2.69 -2.06 11.75
CA LEU A 79 -2.12 -1.42 12.93
C LEU A 79 -0.61 -1.34 12.74
N GLY A 80 -0.06 -0.14 12.84
CA GLY A 80 1.37 0.04 12.69
C GLY A 80 1.94 1.10 13.62
N ASN A 81 3.26 1.06 13.74
CA ASN A 81 4.06 2.07 14.42
C ASN A 81 5.21 2.46 13.50
N GLU A 82 5.47 3.76 13.42
CA GLU A 82 6.54 4.33 12.61
C GLU A 82 7.28 5.41 13.39
N LYS A 83 8.59 5.46 13.18
CA LYS A 83 9.50 6.52 13.61
C LYS A 83 10.32 6.94 12.39
N ASN A 84 10.40 8.24 12.16
CA ASN A 84 11.15 8.82 11.05
C ASN A 84 11.88 10.09 11.50
N VAL A 85 13.17 10.18 11.18
CA VAL A 85 13.99 11.37 11.41
C VAL A 85 14.22 12.06 10.07
N VAL A 86 13.68 13.27 9.94
CA VAL A 86 13.89 14.13 8.77
C VAL A 86 15.03 15.07 9.10
N SER A 87 16.17 14.89 8.43
CA SER A 87 17.34 15.76 8.56
C SER A 87 17.54 16.52 7.25
N GLU A 88 17.29 17.81 7.31
CA GLU A 88 17.50 18.79 6.25
C GLU A 88 18.63 19.74 6.67
N PRO A 89 19.28 20.46 5.74
CA PRO A 89 20.45 21.31 6.06
C PRO A 89 20.24 22.35 7.16
N ASN A 90 18.98 22.77 7.40
CA ASN A 90 18.64 23.79 8.39
C ASN A 90 17.68 23.29 9.47
N VAL A 91 17.24 22.04 9.41
CA VAL A 91 16.27 21.51 10.37
C VAL A 91 16.39 20.00 10.51
N THR A 92 16.47 19.52 11.74
CA THR A 92 16.34 18.11 12.07
C THR A 92 15.12 17.95 12.97
N ALA A 93 14.17 17.13 12.53
CA ALA A 93 12.96 16.82 13.27
C ALA A 93 12.72 15.31 13.29
N GLU A 94 12.29 14.80 14.43
CA GLU A 94 11.86 13.43 14.59
C GLU A 94 10.34 13.38 14.73
N ALA A 95 9.70 12.44 14.04
CA ALA A 95 8.30 12.10 14.24
C ALA A 95 8.19 10.62 14.57
N SER A 96 7.48 10.29 15.63
CA SER A 96 7.17 8.91 16.00
C SER A 96 5.71 8.76 16.41
N GLY A 97 5.09 7.66 16.03
CA GLY A 97 3.67 7.47 16.29
C GLY A 97 3.13 6.12 15.88
N SER A 98 1.91 5.85 16.34
CA SER A 98 1.16 4.66 15.99
C SER A 98 -0.09 5.05 15.21
N TYR A 99 -0.49 4.20 14.28
CA TYR A 99 -1.68 4.40 13.49
C TYR A 99 -2.53 3.14 13.43
N LEU A 100 -3.83 3.36 13.28
CA LEU A 100 -4.85 2.36 13.03
C LEU A 100 -5.58 2.76 11.76
N LYS A 101 -5.62 1.89 10.77
CA LYS A 101 -6.46 2.04 9.59
C LYS A 101 -7.56 0.99 9.65
N LEU A 102 -8.78 1.40 9.37
CA LEU A 102 -9.95 0.52 9.28
C LEU A 102 -10.65 0.76 7.95
N GLY A 103 -11.17 -0.30 7.33
CA GLY A 103 -11.72 -0.19 5.99
C GLY A 103 -12.51 -1.39 5.52
N VAL A 104 -12.91 -1.31 4.26
CA VAL A 104 -13.59 -2.39 3.55
C VAL A 104 -12.89 -2.66 2.22
N ASN A 105 -12.82 -3.93 1.85
CA ASN A 105 -12.34 -4.38 0.54
C ASN A 105 -13.48 -5.09 -0.18
N TYR A 106 -13.63 -4.80 -1.47
CA TYR A 106 -14.49 -5.52 -2.41
C TYR A 106 -13.61 -6.39 -3.32
N ASN A 107 -13.86 -7.69 -3.33
CA ASN A 107 -13.26 -8.65 -4.25
C ASN A 107 -13.87 -8.47 -5.64
N ALA A 108 -13.05 -8.12 -6.62
CA ALA A 108 -13.44 -8.01 -8.02
C ALA A 108 -13.13 -9.30 -8.81
N TYR A 109 -12.72 -10.38 -8.13
CA TYR A 109 -12.36 -11.65 -8.76
C TYR A 109 -13.28 -12.79 -8.31
N ASP A 110 -13.98 -13.37 -9.27
CA ASP A 110 -14.76 -14.58 -9.05
C ASP A 110 -13.84 -15.78 -8.87
N ASN A 111 -13.74 -16.26 -7.63
CA ASN A 111 -12.96 -17.44 -7.31
C ASN A 111 -13.64 -18.70 -7.85
N TRP A 112 -12.86 -19.64 -8.39
CA TRP A 112 -13.36 -20.99 -8.60
C TRP A 112 -13.52 -21.72 -7.27
N GLN A 113 -14.30 -22.80 -7.29
CA GLN A 113 -14.55 -23.63 -6.12
C GLN A 113 -13.24 -24.07 -5.45
N GLY A 114 -13.01 -23.64 -4.21
CA GLY A 114 -11.80 -23.92 -3.45
C GLY A 114 -10.67 -22.90 -3.57
N MET A 115 -10.86 -21.81 -4.31
CA MET A 115 -9.89 -20.70 -4.39
C MET A 115 -10.23 -19.58 -3.41
N GLU A 116 -9.21 -19.03 -2.75
CA GLU A 116 -9.34 -17.94 -1.78
C GLU A 116 -8.55 -16.70 -2.22
N ASN A 117 -8.38 -16.53 -3.53
CA ASN A 117 -7.63 -15.40 -4.08
C ASN A 117 -8.44 -14.11 -3.95
N LEU A 118 -7.72 -12.99 -3.94
CA LEU A 118 -8.35 -11.68 -3.82
C LEU A 118 -7.68 -10.69 -4.76
N ILE A 119 -8.44 -10.21 -5.74
CA ILE A 119 -8.12 -8.98 -6.48
C ILE A 119 -9.12 -7.96 -6.00
N PHE A 120 -8.68 -6.99 -5.19
CA PHE A 120 -9.62 -6.12 -4.48
C PHE A 120 -9.42 -4.65 -4.78
N ALA A 121 -10.53 -3.92 -4.70
CA ALA A 121 -10.56 -2.48 -4.52
C ALA A 121 -11.17 -2.19 -3.14
N GLY A 122 -10.62 -1.21 -2.41
CA GLY A 122 -11.09 -0.95 -1.06
C GLY A 122 -10.81 0.48 -0.60
N LEU A 123 -11.51 0.86 0.46
CA LEU A 123 -11.39 2.16 1.11
C LEU A 123 -10.95 1.96 2.55
N ARG A 124 -9.99 2.75 2.99
CA ARG A 124 -9.39 2.71 4.33
C ARG A 124 -9.47 4.10 4.94
N TYR A 125 -9.87 4.17 6.21
CA TYR A 125 -9.86 5.37 7.01
C TYR A 125 -8.83 5.22 8.13
N GLY A 126 -7.90 6.15 8.22
CA GLY A 126 -6.75 6.09 9.12
C GLY A 126 -6.86 7.08 10.27
N PHE A 127 -6.57 6.61 11.48
CA PHE A 127 -6.34 7.41 12.67
C PHE A 127 -4.88 7.24 13.08
N ALA A 128 -4.21 8.32 13.46
CA ALA A 128 -2.83 8.27 13.94
C ALA A 128 -2.68 9.13 15.20
N THR A 129 -1.87 8.66 16.14
CA THR A 129 -1.38 9.46 17.26
C THR A 129 0.14 9.50 17.15
N TYR A 130 0.69 10.70 17.09
CA TYR A 130 2.12 10.90 16.89
C TYR A 130 2.63 12.03 17.77
N SER A 131 3.92 11.94 18.10
CA SER A 131 4.71 12.99 18.71
C SER A 131 5.74 13.47 17.70
N SER A 132 5.95 14.77 17.64
CA SER A 132 6.99 15.38 16.82
C SER A 132 7.90 16.21 17.71
N GLU A 133 9.20 16.01 17.55
CA GLU A 133 10.25 16.70 18.29
C GLU A 133 11.16 17.42 17.29
N LEU A 134 11.31 18.73 17.47
CA LEU A 134 12.29 19.51 16.73
C LEU A 134 13.63 19.36 17.47
N GLN A 135 14.57 18.63 16.88
CA GLN A 135 15.87 18.38 17.51
C GLN A 135 16.83 19.53 17.28
N GLU A 136 16.90 20.03 16.05
CA GLU A 136 17.83 21.10 15.71
C GLU A 136 17.19 22.00 14.63
N TYR A 137 17.38 23.32 14.74
CA TYR A 137 17.10 24.23 13.63
C TYR A 137 18.15 25.33 13.54
N SER A 138 18.44 25.79 12.33
CA SER A 138 19.32 26.92 12.08
C SER A 138 18.54 28.11 11.51
N ILE A 139 18.82 29.31 12.03
CA ILE A 139 18.21 30.54 11.51
C ILE A 139 18.99 30.99 10.28
N TYR A 140 18.31 31.04 9.14
CA TYR A 140 18.91 31.55 7.91
C TYR A 140 19.23 33.04 8.03
N SER A 141 20.51 33.39 7.91
CA SER A 141 20.99 34.78 7.82
C SER A 141 21.76 34.98 6.51
N PRO A 142 21.36 35.94 5.65
CA PRO A 142 22.09 36.22 4.41
C PRO A 142 23.48 36.81 4.66
N THR A 143 23.71 37.38 5.84
CA THR A 143 25.02 37.89 6.27
C THR A 143 25.55 37.04 7.40
N ASN A 144 26.67 36.35 7.18
CA ASN A 144 27.26 35.43 8.15
C ASN A 144 28.14 36.13 9.22
N TYR A 145 27.79 37.36 9.62
CA TYR A 145 28.65 38.19 10.47
C TYR A 145 28.85 37.60 11.88
N PHE A 146 27.84 36.91 12.43
CA PHE A 146 27.89 36.26 13.74
C PHE A 146 28.07 34.74 13.67
N GLY A 147 28.24 34.16 12.47
CA GLY A 147 28.22 32.72 12.25
C GLY A 147 26.81 32.11 12.22
N PRO A 148 26.70 30.77 12.04
CA PRO A 148 25.43 30.06 12.06
C PRO A 148 24.79 30.02 13.46
N ASP A 149 23.53 30.45 13.57
CA ASP A 149 22.71 30.36 14.80
C ASP A 149 21.93 29.04 14.76
N VAL A 150 22.52 28.00 15.35
CA VAL A 150 21.95 26.65 15.47
C VAL A 150 21.38 26.48 16.88
N ARG A 151 20.14 26.01 16.98
CA ARG A 151 19.41 25.85 18.23
C ARG A 151 18.89 24.43 18.37
N THR A 152 19.00 23.91 19.59
CA THR A 152 18.60 22.59 20.06
C THR A 152 17.54 22.73 21.16
#